data_AF-A0A453T0W4-F1
#
_entry.id   AF-A0A453T0W4-F1
#
_cell.length_a   1.000
_cell.length_b   1.000
_cell.length_c   1.000
_cell.angle_alpha   90.00
_cell.angle_beta   90.00
_cell.angle_gamma   90.00
#
_symmetry.space_group_name_H-M   'P 1'
#
loop_
_entity.id
_entity.type
_entity.pdbx_description
1 polymer ?
#
loop_
_entity_poly.entity_id
_entity_poly.type
_entity_poly.pdbx_seq_one_letter_code
_entity_poly.pdbx_strand_id
1 'polypeptide(L)'
;LASEAMTLSPHTLRPPLPLSLPLPPTSNRRPPPRPLHPALARRRRSVLLPKPPRAGAGAGDGMATHGAHPTLLEHMGRAGAPADLAVLVAHIQAACKRIAALVASPGNADLSRAKPAAAGAASAAGRDAPKPLDELSNEIILSSLQSSGKVAVVASEENDLPVWMCDDGPYVVVTDPLDGSRNIEVSIPTGTIFGIYDRLVELDQLPVEEKAQLNSLQSGSRLVAAGYVLYSSATIFCISFGAGTHGFTLDRSTGEFVLTHPSMQIPPRAALLYSSKKQTLLYSSQNL
;
A
#
# COMPACT_ATOMS: atom_id res chain seq x y z
N LEU A 1 69.31 1.99 15.95
CA LEU A 1 70.70 1.50 16.13
C LEU A 1 70.64 -0.01 16.23
N ALA A 2 71.39 -0.69 15.35
CA ALA A 2 71.54 -2.17 15.16
C ALA A 2 70.26 -2.92 14.74
N SER A 3 70.06 -3.42 13.52
CA SER A 3 70.87 -4.27 12.62
C SER A 3 71.02 -5.71 13.12
N GLU A 4 70.24 -6.62 12.56
CA GLU A 4 70.73 -7.95 12.18
C GLU A 4 69.86 -8.55 11.07
N ALA A 5 70.53 -8.87 9.97
CA ALA A 5 70.05 -9.66 8.85
C ALA A 5 71.00 -10.84 8.72
N MET A 6 70.49 -12.08 8.63
CA MET A 6 71.07 -13.20 7.87
C MET A 6 70.24 -14.49 8.08
N THR A 7 69.52 -14.97 7.05
CA THR A 7 69.79 -16.20 6.23
C THR A 7 69.26 -17.52 6.85
N LEU A 8 68.61 -18.50 6.18
CA LEU A 8 68.39 -18.90 4.77
C LEU A 8 67.21 -19.92 4.66
N SER A 9 66.28 -19.70 3.72
CA SER A 9 65.77 -20.61 2.63
C SER A 9 65.11 -21.99 2.91
N PRO A 10 64.49 -22.67 1.90
CA PRO A 10 63.26 -22.34 1.15
C PRO A 10 62.27 -23.57 1.15
N HIS A 11 61.29 -23.60 0.25
CA HIS A 11 60.22 -24.61 0.05
C HIS A 11 58.92 -24.27 0.82
N THR A 12 57.81 -23.88 0.17
CA THR A 12 57.12 -24.63 -0.89
C THR A 12 56.19 -23.68 -1.65
N LEU A 13 56.32 -23.64 -2.98
CA LEU A 13 55.33 -23.04 -3.88
C LEU A 13 53.99 -23.78 -3.70
N ARG A 14 52.91 -23.02 -3.48
CA ARG A 14 51.54 -23.52 -3.71
C ARG A 14 51.30 -23.63 -5.23
N PRO A 15 50.77 -24.76 -5.74
CA PRO A 15 50.44 -24.90 -7.15
C PRO A 15 49.16 -24.11 -7.52
N PRO A 16 48.97 -23.76 -8.80
CA PRO A 16 47.80 -23.03 -9.28
C PRO A 16 46.55 -23.93 -9.32
N LEU A 17 45.39 -23.34 -9.01
CA LEU A 17 44.09 -23.98 -9.10
C LEU A 17 43.75 -24.32 -10.57
N PRO A 18 43.21 -25.52 -10.88
CA PRO A 18 42.81 -25.85 -12.23
C PRO A 18 41.45 -25.20 -12.58
N LEU A 19 41.37 -24.78 -13.84
CA LEU A 19 40.18 -24.31 -14.55
C LEU A 19 39.07 -25.38 -14.59
N SER A 20 37.83 -24.89 -14.59
CA SER A 20 36.60 -25.49 -15.15
C SER A 20 36.06 -26.78 -14.51
N LEU A 21 35.09 -26.62 -13.59
CA LEU A 21 34.05 -27.62 -13.31
C LEU A 21 32.82 -27.34 -14.20
N PRO A 22 32.29 -28.33 -14.95
CA PRO A 22 31.11 -28.13 -15.76
C PRO A 22 29.85 -27.97 -14.88
N LEU A 23 29.02 -26.98 -15.22
CA LEU A 23 27.69 -26.79 -14.63
C LEU A 23 26.80 -28.03 -14.87
N PRO A 24 25.91 -28.37 -13.93
CA PRO A 24 24.99 -29.50 -14.11
C PRO A 24 24.01 -29.21 -15.26
N PRO A 25 23.55 -30.25 -15.98
CA PRO A 25 22.66 -30.07 -17.12
C PRO A 25 21.30 -29.51 -16.68
N THR A 26 20.90 -28.38 -17.28
CA THR A 26 19.54 -27.84 -17.17
C THR A 26 18.57 -28.80 -17.85
N SER A 27 17.91 -29.65 -17.08
CA SER A 27 16.82 -30.49 -17.56
C SER A 27 15.58 -29.61 -17.79
N ASN A 28 15.33 -29.22 -19.05
CA ASN A 28 14.06 -28.66 -19.50
C ASN A 28 12.99 -29.78 -19.64
N ARG A 29 12.64 -30.44 -18.54
CA ARG A 29 11.48 -31.35 -18.52
C ARG A 29 10.26 -30.61 -17.99
N ARG A 30 9.20 -30.53 -18.80
CA ARG A 30 7.86 -30.13 -18.35
C ARG A 30 7.40 -31.04 -17.20
N PRO A 31 6.72 -30.52 -16.16
CA PRO A 31 6.10 -31.38 -15.17
C PRO A 31 5.00 -32.24 -15.82
N PRO A 32 4.76 -33.47 -15.31
CA PRO A 32 3.71 -34.34 -15.84
C PRO A 32 2.32 -33.72 -15.61
N PRO A 33 1.32 -34.03 -16.47
CA PRO A 33 -0.04 -33.55 -16.29
C PRO A 33 -0.66 -34.14 -15.02
N ARG A 34 -1.41 -33.31 -14.26
CA ARG A 34 -2.17 -33.76 -13.09
C ARG A 34 -3.22 -34.81 -13.50
N PRO A 35 -3.47 -35.84 -12.67
CA PRO A 35 -4.54 -36.78 -12.91
C PRO A 35 -5.91 -36.09 -12.84
N LEU A 36 -6.77 -36.39 -13.81
CA LEU A 36 -8.16 -35.94 -13.89
C LEU A 36 -8.99 -36.65 -12.80
N HIS A 37 -9.49 -35.90 -11.82
CA HIS A 37 -10.55 -36.38 -10.94
C HIS A 37 -11.90 -36.33 -11.68
N PRO A 38 -12.79 -37.35 -11.51
CA PRO A 38 -14.09 -37.38 -12.15
C PRO A 38 -14.97 -36.22 -11.67
N ALA A 39 -15.59 -35.55 -12.64
CA ALA A 39 -16.43 -34.38 -12.46
C ALA A 39 -17.70 -34.70 -11.66
N LEU A 40 -17.83 -34.13 -10.47
CA LEU A 40 -19.12 -34.02 -9.78
C LEU A 40 -19.97 -33.00 -10.54
N ALA A 41 -20.97 -33.50 -11.26
CA ALA A 41 -21.97 -32.74 -11.96
C ALA A 41 -22.82 -31.89 -10.98
N ARG A 42 -22.39 -30.66 -10.70
CA ARG A 42 -23.24 -29.66 -10.04
C ARG A 42 -24.09 -28.96 -11.11
N ARG A 43 -25.38 -29.35 -11.16
CA ARG A 43 -26.46 -28.69 -11.89
C ARG A 43 -26.34 -27.16 -11.77
N ARG A 44 -26.01 -26.47 -12.86
CA ARG A 44 -26.17 -25.02 -12.98
C ARG A 44 -27.67 -24.72 -13.08
N ARG A 45 -28.26 -24.19 -12.00
CA ARG A 45 -29.51 -23.43 -12.12
C ARG A 45 -29.16 -22.08 -12.75
N SER A 46 -29.64 -21.84 -13.96
CA SER A 46 -29.63 -20.53 -14.61
C SER A 46 -30.55 -19.59 -13.81
N VAL A 47 -29.97 -18.71 -13.01
CA VAL A 47 -30.68 -17.55 -12.47
C VAL A 47 -30.53 -16.43 -13.50
N LEU A 48 -31.64 -16.06 -14.15
CA LEU A 48 -31.70 -14.85 -14.97
C LEU A 48 -31.48 -13.63 -14.06
N LEU A 49 -30.41 -12.89 -14.30
CA LEU A 49 -30.24 -11.54 -13.75
C LEU A 49 -31.18 -10.57 -14.50
N PRO A 50 -31.94 -9.71 -13.82
CA PRO A 50 -32.74 -8.70 -14.49
C PRO A 50 -31.84 -7.62 -15.10
N LYS A 51 -32.16 -7.24 -16.34
CA LYS A 51 -31.53 -6.18 -17.12
C LYS A 51 -31.79 -4.81 -16.45
N PRO A 52 -30.82 -3.88 -16.38
CA PRO A 52 -31.05 -2.57 -15.80
C PRO A 52 -32.05 -1.76 -16.64
N PRO A 53 -32.89 -0.92 -16.03
CA PRO A 53 -33.85 -0.11 -16.78
C PRO A 53 -33.13 0.95 -17.61
N ARG A 54 -33.58 1.12 -18.86
CA ARG A 54 -33.20 2.24 -19.72
C ARG A 54 -33.72 3.54 -19.09
N ALA A 55 -32.81 4.48 -18.80
CA ALA A 55 -33.17 5.82 -18.38
C ALA A 55 -33.90 6.54 -19.53
N GLY A 56 -35.16 6.91 -19.28
CA GLY A 56 -35.97 7.74 -20.17
C GLY A 56 -35.54 9.20 -20.08
N ALA A 57 -35.51 9.87 -21.22
CA ALA A 57 -35.29 11.30 -21.33
C ALA A 57 -36.49 12.07 -20.78
N GLY A 58 -36.24 12.97 -19.83
CA GLY A 58 -37.16 14.00 -19.37
C GLY A 58 -36.44 15.35 -19.41
N ALA A 59 -36.99 16.28 -20.17
CA ALA A 59 -36.53 17.66 -20.30
C ALA A 59 -37.06 18.52 -19.15
N GLY A 60 -36.28 19.51 -18.68
CA GLY A 60 -36.80 20.60 -17.84
C GLY A 60 -35.79 21.26 -16.92
N ASP A 61 -35.31 22.42 -17.39
CA ASP A 61 -34.91 23.64 -16.67
C ASP A 61 -33.50 23.82 -16.06
N GLY A 62 -32.98 25.02 -16.30
CA GLY A 62 -31.56 25.35 -16.25
C GLY A 62 -31.05 25.89 -14.91
N MET A 63 -29.93 25.33 -14.49
CA MET A 63 -28.84 26.00 -13.77
C MET A 63 -27.61 25.11 -14.02
N ALA A 64 -26.48 25.68 -14.47
CA ALA A 64 -25.29 24.88 -14.79
C ALA A 64 -24.68 24.27 -13.51
N THR A 65 -25.15 23.10 -13.09
CA THR A 65 -24.52 22.28 -12.06
C THR A 65 -23.38 21.51 -12.71
N HIS A 66 -22.15 21.64 -12.19
CA HIS A 66 -21.08 20.69 -12.49
C HIS A 66 -21.65 19.27 -12.41
N GLY A 67 -21.55 18.50 -13.51
CA GLY A 67 -21.99 17.11 -13.56
C GLY A 67 -21.25 16.32 -12.48
N ALA A 68 -21.90 16.15 -11.33
CA ALA A 68 -21.26 15.86 -10.06
C ALA A 68 -20.87 14.38 -9.98
N HIS A 69 -19.61 14.09 -10.33
CA HIS A 69 -19.00 12.82 -10.01
C HIS A 69 -19.13 12.57 -8.49
N PRO A 70 -19.57 11.37 -8.05
CA PRO A 70 -19.79 11.11 -6.63
C PRO A 70 -18.48 11.19 -5.84
N THR A 71 -18.58 11.60 -4.58
CA THR A 71 -17.44 11.52 -3.65
C THR A 71 -17.13 10.07 -3.30
N LEU A 72 -15.95 9.84 -2.71
CA LEU A 72 -15.53 8.51 -2.23
C LEU A 72 -16.59 7.85 -1.34
N LEU A 73 -17.11 8.57 -0.34
CA LEU A 73 -18.09 8.02 0.61
C LEU A 73 -19.46 7.80 -0.04
N GLU A 74 -19.89 8.71 -0.92
CA GLU A 74 -21.13 8.51 -1.70
C GLU A 74 -21.05 7.28 -2.59
N HIS A 75 -19.90 7.07 -3.26
CA HIS A 75 -19.68 5.91 -4.10
C HIS A 75 -19.68 4.62 -3.29
N MET A 76 -19.03 4.60 -2.13
CA MET A 76 -19.07 3.45 -1.21
C MET A 76 -20.49 3.14 -0.74
N GLY A 77 -21.27 4.17 -0.38
CA GLY A 77 -22.67 4.01 0.02
C GLY A 77 -23.54 3.44 -1.11
N ARG A 78 -23.39 3.96 -2.34
CA ARG A 78 -24.12 3.46 -3.53
C ARG A 78 -23.72 2.03 -3.90
N ALA A 79 -22.47 1.65 -3.66
CA ALA A 79 -21.96 0.31 -3.91
C ALA A 79 -22.33 -0.71 -2.80
N GLY A 80 -22.97 -0.27 -1.72
CA GLY A 80 -23.39 -1.14 -0.61
C GLY A 80 -22.24 -1.56 0.32
N ALA A 81 -21.21 -0.72 0.47
CA ALA A 81 -20.15 -0.96 1.44
C ALA A 81 -20.71 -0.93 2.89
N PRO A 82 -20.16 -1.75 3.82
CA PRO A 82 -20.54 -1.70 5.23
C PRO A 82 -20.36 -0.30 5.82
N ALA A 83 -21.29 0.13 6.67
CA ALA A 83 -21.25 1.47 7.28
C ALA A 83 -19.96 1.70 8.10
N ASP A 84 -19.53 0.70 8.87
CA ASP A 84 -18.29 0.78 9.66
C ASP A 84 -17.05 0.93 8.77
N LEU A 85 -17.02 0.25 7.61
CA LEU A 85 -15.95 0.39 6.64
C LEU A 85 -15.93 1.80 6.03
N ALA A 86 -17.10 2.37 5.72
CA ALA A 86 -17.21 3.74 5.21
C ALA A 86 -16.70 4.76 6.24
N VAL A 87 -16.98 4.58 7.53
CA VAL A 87 -16.43 5.42 8.62
C VAL A 87 -14.91 5.27 8.67
N LEU A 88 -14.38 4.05 8.65
CA LEU A 88 -12.94 3.82 8.65
C LEU A 88 -12.25 4.50 7.44
N VAL A 89 -12.80 4.33 6.24
CA VAL A 89 -12.27 4.97 5.03
C VAL A 89 -12.38 6.50 5.12
N ALA A 90 -13.41 7.05 5.75
CA ALA A 90 -13.53 8.49 6.02
C ALA A 90 -12.34 9.02 6.84
N HIS A 91 -11.92 8.28 7.87
CA HIS A 91 -10.76 8.63 8.68
C HIS A 91 -9.44 8.47 7.93
N ILE A 92 -9.30 7.42 7.12
CA ILE A 92 -8.12 7.21 6.27
C ILE A 92 -7.98 8.36 5.26
N GLN A 93 -9.04 8.72 4.54
CA GLN A 93 -8.96 9.84 3.59
C GLN A 93 -8.63 11.17 4.28
N ALA A 94 -9.12 11.42 5.50
CA ALA A 94 -8.83 12.64 6.24
C ALA A 94 -7.34 12.70 6.63
N ALA A 95 -6.77 11.57 7.07
CA ALA A 95 -5.34 11.46 7.33
C ALA A 95 -4.51 11.70 6.06
N CYS A 96 -4.88 11.07 4.95
CA CYS A 96 -4.18 11.24 3.68
C CYS A 96 -4.30 12.67 3.11
N LYS A 97 -5.42 13.37 3.31
CA LYS A 97 -5.55 14.80 2.96
C LYS A 97 -4.54 15.64 3.76
N ARG A 98 -4.35 15.35 5.04
CA ARG A 98 -3.35 16.04 5.90
C ARG A 98 -1.93 15.74 5.44
N ILE A 99 -1.60 14.47 5.17
CA ILE A 99 -0.27 14.07 4.67
C ILE A 99 0.00 14.73 3.31
N ALA A 100 -0.98 14.73 2.39
CA ALA A 100 -0.84 15.39 1.09
C ALA A 100 -0.53 16.89 1.22
N ALA A 101 -1.17 17.58 2.18
CA ALA A 101 -0.88 18.99 2.47
C ALA A 101 0.55 19.19 3.02
N LEU A 102 1.03 18.27 3.87
CA LEU A 102 2.40 18.31 4.41
C LEU A 102 3.44 18.04 3.32
N VAL A 103 3.23 17.01 2.49
CA VAL A 103 4.11 16.66 1.37
C VAL A 103 4.17 17.80 0.35
N ALA A 104 3.07 18.52 0.12
CA ALA A 104 3.04 19.68 -0.78
C ALA A 104 3.52 20.99 -0.11
N SER A 105 3.83 20.98 1.19
CA SER A 105 4.21 22.20 1.90
C SER A 105 5.65 22.63 1.60
N PRO A 106 5.96 23.94 1.63
CA PRO A 106 7.33 24.43 1.43
C PRO A 106 8.34 23.90 2.45
N GLY A 107 7.87 23.52 3.65
CA GLY A 107 8.71 23.00 4.74
C GLY A 107 8.96 21.49 4.65
N ASN A 108 8.45 20.80 3.63
CA ASN A 108 8.60 19.35 3.48
C ASN A 108 10.08 18.92 3.48
N ALA A 109 10.98 19.69 2.86
CA ALA A 109 12.39 19.37 2.76
C ALA A 109 13.10 19.43 4.11
N ASP A 110 12.65 20.29 5.04
CA ASP A 110 13.21 20.37 6.38
C ASP A 110 12.67 19.26 7.27
N LEU A 111 11.39 18.88 7.09
CA LEU A 111 10.77 17.72 7.74
C LEU A 111 11.39 16.39 7.26
N SER A 112 11.73 16.26 5.97
CA SER A 112 12.40 15.06 5.44
C SER A 112 13.86 14.92 5.90
N ARG A 113 14.55 16.05 6.17
CA ARG A 113 15.95 16.06 6.64
C ARG A 113 16.09 15.98 8.16
N ALA A 114 14.99 16.12 8.89
CA ALA A 114 14.99 15.95 10.33
C ALA A 114 15.51 14.55 10.70
N LYS A 115 16.44 14.48 11.66
CA LYS A 115 16.93 13.18 12.16
C LYS A 115 15.97 12.66 13.22
N PRO A 116 15.70 11.34 13.25
CA PRO A 116 15.02 10.71 14.39
C PRO A 116 15.76 11.09 15.67
N ALA A 117 15.03 11.58 16.67
CA ALA A 117 15.62 11.82 17.97
C ALA A 117 16.06 10.46 18.56
N ALA A 118 17.31 10.36 19.03
CA ALA A 118 17.82 9.13 19.61
C ALA A 118 16.94 8.69 20.79
N ALA A 119 16.48 7.42 20.77
CA ALA A 119 15.70 6.83 21.84
C ALA A 119 16.45 6.98 23.18
N GLY A 120 15.92 7.82 24.09
CA GLY A 120 16.51 8.11 25.39
C GLY A 120 17.10 9.52 25.57
N ALA A 121 17.21 10.32 24.50
CA ALA A 121 17.47 11.74 24.64
C ALA A 121 16.16 12.47 24.95
N ALA A 122 15.71 12.41 26.20
CA ALA A 122 14.80 13.40 26.77
C ALA A 122 15.55 14.74 26.85
N SER A 123 15.85 15.32 25.69
CA SER A 123 16.45 16.63 25.61
C SER A 123 15.33 17.64 25.55
N ALA A 124 15.43 18.61 26.45
CA ALA A 124 14.69 19.84 26.49
C ALA A 124 14.92 20.73 25.23
N ALA A 125 14.80 20.16 24.04
CA ALA A 125 14.55 20.88 22.80
C ALA A 125 13.02 20.87 22.64
N GLY A 126 12.42 22.06 22.58
CA GLY A 126 10.99 22.25 22.72
C GLY A 126 10.14 21.43 21.75
N ARG A 127 8.83 21.50 21.95
CA ARG A 127 7.78 20.95 21.07
C ARG A 127 7.87 21.43 19.59
N ASP A 128 8.89 22.22 19.26
CA ASP A 128 9.14 22.93 18.02
C ASP A 128 10.28 22.33 17.17
N ALA A 129 10.93 21.24 17.60
CA ALA A 129 11.86 20.53 16.72
C ALA A 129 11.06 19.83 15.60
N PRO A 130 11.37 20.07 14.30
CA PRO A 130 10.67 19.41 13.21
C PRO A 130 10.88 17.90 13.29
N LYS A 131 9.79 17.14 13.35
CA LYS A 131 9.83 15.67 13.30
C LYS A 131 10.08 15.19 11.86
N PRO A 132 10.77 14.05 11.68
CA PRO A 132 10.80 13.35 10.41
C PRO A 132 9.40 13.18 9.82
N LEU A 133 9.26 13.41 8.51
CA LEU A 133 7.96 13.33 7.84
C LEU A 133 7.34 11.92 7.91
N ASP A 134 8.17 10.89 8.03
CA ASP A 134 7.79 9.49 8.21
C ASP A 134 7.09 9.27 9.56
N GLU A 135 7.73 9.70 10.66
CA GLU A 135 7.17 9.69 12.01
C GLU A 135 5.87 10.51 12.09
N LEU A 136 5.85 11.69 11.47
CA LEU A 136 4.67 12.55 11.46
C LEU A 136 3.50 11.91 10.68
N SER A 137 3.79 11.26 9.55
CA SER A 137 2.78 10.56 8.75
C SER A 137 2.20 9.38 9.53
N ASN A 138 3.05 8.63 10.24
CA ASN A 138 2.61 7.56 11.14
C ASN A 138 1.71 8.08 12.26
N GLU A 139 2.10 9.16 12.96
CA GLU A 139 1.29 9.78 14.01
C GLU A 139 -0.09 10.23 13.50
N ILE A 140 -0.15 10.83 12.31
CA ILE A 140 -1.40 11.28 11.69
C ILE A 140 -2.32 10.09 11.39
N ILE A 141 -1.77 9.02 10.81
CA ILE A 141 -2.54 7.81 10.49
C ILE A 141 -3.03 7.15 11.77
N LEU A 142 -2.15 6.85 12.73
CA LEU A 142 -2.52 6.18 13.98
C LEU A 142 -3.58 6.98 14.76
N SER A 143 -3.41 8.30 14.88
CA SER A 143 -4.38 9.16 15.56
C SER A 143 -5.73 9.18 14.86
N SER A 144 -5.75 9.21 13.52
CA SER A 144 -7.00 9.18 12.76
C SER A 144 -7.72 7.83 12.89
N LEU A 145 -6.97 6.72 12.82
CA LEU A 145 -7.50 5.36 12.97
C LEU A 145 -8.04 5.13 14.38
N GLN A 146 -7.34 5.58 15.42
CA GLN A 146 -7.81 5.53 16.80
C GLN A 146 -9.12 6.32 16.97
N SER A 147 -9.19 7.52 16.39
CA SER A 147 -10.38 8.38 16.45
C SER A 147 -11.59 7.80 15.72
N SER A 148 -11.39 6.87 14.79
CA SER A 148 -12.50 6.20 14.10
C SER A 148 -13.30 5.28 15.04
N GLY A 149 -12.65 4.72 16.07
CA GLY A 149 -13.23 3.68 16.92
C GLY A 149 -13.56 2.39 16.17
N LYS A 150 -13.09 2.20 14.93
CA LYS A 150 -13.38 1.03 14.09
C LYS A 150 -12.21 0.07 13.93
N VAL A 151 -11.08 0.36 14.53
CA VAL A 151 -9.84 -0.40 14.38
C VAL A 151 -9.43 -1.02 15.70
N ALA A 152 -9.31 -2.34 15.73
CA ALA A 152 -8.79 -3.06 16.88
C ALA A 152 -7.26 -3.08 16.89
N VAL A 153 -6.64 -3.27 15.73
CA VAL A 153 -5.17 -3.40 15.61
C VAL A 153 -4.67 -2.61 14.41
N VAL A 154 -3.54 -1.94 14.59
CA VAL A 154 -2.77 -1.37 13.50
C VAL A 154 -1.37 -1.96 13.45
N ALA A 155 -0.96 -2.47 12.30
CA ALA A 155 0.44 -2.76 12.00
C ALA A 155 0.96 -1.71 11.02
N SER A 156 1.91 -0.90 11.47
CA SER A 156 2.55 0.14 10.66
C SER A 156 3.99 -0.26 10.36
N GLU A 157 4.50 0.10 9.19
CA GLU A 157 5.93 -0.07 8.86
C GLU A 157 6.84 0.66 9.86
N GLU A 158 6.35 1.78 10.42
CA GLU A 158 7.06 2.65 11.37
C GLU A 158 6.98 2.17 12.84
N ASN A 159 6.40 1.00 13.11
CA ASN A 159 6.27 0.43 14.46
C ASN A 159 6.81 -1.01 14.50
N ASP A 160 7.70 -1.29 15.45
CA ASP A 160 8.30 -2.63 15.62
C ASP A 160 7.24 -3.72 15.90
N LEU A 161 6.17 -3.36 16.62
CA LEU A 161 5.09 -4.25 17.00
C LEU A 161 3.72 -3.66 16.63
N PRO A 162 2.73 -4.48 16.25
CA PRO A 162 1.36 -4.02 16.05
C PRO A 162 0.77 -3.40 17.31
N VAL A 163 0.04 -2.31 17.13
CA VAL A 163 -0.57 -1.52 18.21
C VAL A 163 -2.03 -1.93 18.36
N TRP A 164 -2.41 -2.40 19.55
CA TRP A 164 -3.81 -2.64 19.93
C TRP A 164 -4.48 -1.30 20.29
N MET A 165 -5.53 -0.92 19.57
CA MET A 165 -6.21 0.37 19.71
C MET A 165 -7.54 0.29 20.43
N CYS A 166 -8.35 -0.74 20.15
CA CYS A 166 -9.73 -0.82 20.65
C CYS A 166 -10.23 -2.26 20.76
N ASP A 167 -10.89 -2.60 21.87
CA ASP A 167 -11.46 -3.94 22.07
C ASP A 167 -12.77 -4.19 21.33
N ASP A 168 -13.41 -3.16 20.75
CA ASP A 168 -14.66 -3.28 20.00
C ASP A 168 -14.49 -2.98 18.49
N GLY A 169 -13.25 -2.72 18.05
CA GLY A 169 -12.96 -2.45 16.64
C GLY A 169 -13.20 -3.69 15.76
N PRO A 170 -14.03 -3.62 14.70
CA PRO A 170 -14.26 -4.74 13.80
C PRO A 170 -13.07 -4.99 12.84
N TYR A 171 -12.18 -4.02 12.64
CA TYR A 171 -11.14 -4.09 11.62
C TYR A 171 -9.71 -4.13 12.17
N VAL A 172 -8.84 -4.71 11.37
CA VAL A 172 -7.37 -4.65 11.51
C VAL A 172 -6.83 -3.89 10.30
N VAL A 173 -5.95 -2.92 10.53
CA VAL A 173 -5.35 -2.11 9.47
C VAL A 173 -3.85 -2.40 9.40
N VAL A 174 -3.36 -2.71 8.22
CA VAL A 174 -1.92 -2.76 7.92
C VAL A 174 -1.57 -1.59 7.03
N THR A 175 -0.48 -0.87 7.31
CA THR A 175 -0.19 0.39 6.60
C THR A 175 1.31 0.62 6.44
N ASP A 176 1.67 1.19 5.29
CA ASP A 176 2.90 1.95 5.09
C ASP A 176 2.46 3.43 5.02
N PRO A 177 2.69 4.22 6.09
CA PRO A 177 2.16 5.58 6.18
C PRO A 177 2.76 6.51 5.12
N LEU A 178 4.00 6.26 4.67
CA LEU A 178 4.68 7.08 3.68
C LEU A 178 5.73 6.27 2.86
N ASP A 179 5.25 5.55 1.84
CA ASP A 179 6.10 4.85 0.89
C ASP A 179 6.89 5.85 0.03
N GLY A 180 8.18 5.56 -0.11
CA GLY A 180 9.09 6.35 -0.90
C GLY A 180 9.51 7.66 -0.24
N SER A 181 9.48 7.82 1.08
CA SER A 181 9.88 9.07 1.75
C SER A 181 11.21 9.69 1.30
N ARG A 182 12.20 8.84 0.98
CA ARG A 182 13.49 9.22 0.37
C ARG A 182 13.39 10.01 -0.93
N ASN A 183 12.26 9.91 -1.63
CA ASN A 183 11.99 10.54 -2.92
C ASN A 183 11.45 11.98 -2.78
N ILE A 184 11.08 12.41 -1.57
CA ILE A 184 10.42 13.70 -1.34
C ILE A 184 11.37 14.87 -1.65
N GLU A 185 12.64 14.77 -1.28
CA GLU A 185 13.64 15.83 -1.54
C GLU A 185 13.81 16.14 -3.03
N VAL A 186 13.62 15.13 -3.88
CA VAL A 186 13.73 15.26 -5.35
C VAL A 186 12.36 15.37 -6.04
N SER A 187 11.29 15.59 -5.26
CA SER A 187 9.92 15.75 -5.76
C SER A 187 9.43 14.57 -6.62
N ILE A 188 9.89 13.35 -6.33
CA ILE A 188 9.41 12.13 -6.96
C ILE A 188 8.13 11.67 -6.24
N PRO A 189 7.15 11.07 -6.94
CA PRO A 189 5.89 10.65 -6.33
C PRO A 189 6.10 9.70 -5.14
N THR A 190 5.35 9.96 -4.07
CA THR A 190 5.28 9.14 -2.85
C THR A 190 3.84 8.75 -2.56
N GLY A 191 3.60 7.93 -1.55
CA GLY A 191 2.24 7.54 -1.24
C GLY A 191 2.04 6.91 0.13
N THR A 192 0.79 6.63 0.45
CA THR A 192 0.42 5.81 1.61
C THR A 192 -0.17 4.52 1.08
N ILE A 193 0.20 3.37 1.63
CA ILE A 193 -0.35 2.06 1.25
C ILE A 193 -1.06 1.48 2.46
N PHE A 194 -2.26 0.92 2.28
CA PHE A 194 -2.99 0.30 3.37
C PHE A 194 -3.79 -0.93 2.93
N GLY A 195 -3.98 -1.83 3.88
CA GLY A 195 -4.86 -2.99 3.79
C GLY A 195 -5.76 -3.07 5.02
N ILE A 196 -6.99 -3.52 4.84
CA ILE A 196 -8.01 -3.64 5.87
C ILE A 196 -8.49 -5.10 5.89
N TYR A 197 -8.42 -5.70 7.07
CA TYR A 197 -8.93 -7.05 7.36
C TYR A 197 -10.03 -6.97 8.40
N ASP A 198 -10.87 -8.00 8.45
CA ASP A 198 -11.72 -8.24 9.62
C ASP A 198 -10.86 -8.72 10.80
N ARG A 199 -11.24 -8.32 12.01
CA ARG A 199 -10.65 -8.85 13.24
C ARG A 199 -11.02 -10.33 13.42
N LEU A 200 -10.04 -11.10 13.88
CA LEU A 200 -10.19 -12.48 14.31
C LEU A 200 -10.64 -12.51 15.77
N VAL A 201 -11.96 -12.50 15.99
CA VAL A 201 -12.59 -12.53 17.32
C VAL A 201 -12.26 -13.81 18.09
N GLU A 202 -11.92 -14.90 17.39
CA GLU A 202 -11.48 -16.15 17.98
C GLU A 202 -10.17 -16.04 18.79
N LEU A 203 -9.40 -14.97 18.57
CA LEU A 203 -8.13 -14.71 19.24
C LEU A 203 -8.27 -13.82 20.48
N ASP A 204 -9.48 -13.36 20.81
CA ASP A 204 -9.69 -12.35 21.85
C ASP A 204 -9.30 -12.83 23.27
N GLN A 205 -9.23 -14.14 23.48
CA GLN A 205 -8.81 -14.77 24.75
C GLN A 205 -7.30 -14.70 24.99
N LEU A 206 -6.50 -14.40 23.97
CA LEU A 206 -5.04 -14.36 24.06
C LEU A 206 -4.55 -13.02 24.67
N PRO A 207 -3.32 -12.99 25.21
CA PRO A 207 -2.67 -11.75 25.64
C PRO A 207 -2.63 -10.71 24.51
N VAL A 208 -2.73 -9.42 24.87
CA VAL A 208 -2.85 -8.29 23.92
C VAL A 208 -1.80 -8.31 22.81
N GLU A 209 -0.53 -8.52 23.16
CA GLU A 209 0.57 -8.55 22.20
C GLU A 209 0.43 -9.71 21.21
N GLU A 210 0.10 -10.91 21.71
CA GLU A 210 -0.05 -12.11 20.88
C GLU A 210 -1.27 -11.99 19.95
N LYS A 211 -2.43 -11.55 20.48
CA LYS A 211 -3.62 -11.34 19.64
C LYS A 211 -3.39 -10.23 18.61
N ALA A 212 -2.66 -9.16 18.93
CA ALA A 212 -2.35 -8.09 17.99
C ALA A 212 -1.48 -8.60 16.82
N GLN A 213 -0.45 -9.39 17.14
CA GLN A 213 0.44 -9.98 16.16
C GLN A 213 -0.29 -10.96 15.24
N LEU A 214 -1.05 -11.90 15.81
CA LEU A 214 -1.78 -12.89 15.03
C LEU A 214 -2.90 -12.28 14.17
N ASN A 215 -3.59 -11.25 14.67
CA ASN A 215 -4.57 -10.49 13.89
C ASN A 215 -3.95 -9.80 12.67
N SER A 216 -2.67 -9.41 12.76
CA SER A 216 -1.94 -8.73 11.68
C SER A 216 -1.38 -9.71 10.64
N LEU A 217 -1.18 -10.98 11.00
CA LEU A 217 -0.60 -12.03 10.15
C LEU A 217 -1.66 -12.81 9.36
N GLN A 218 -2.64 -12.11 8.81
CA GLN A 218 -3.69 -12.72 7.97
C GLN A 218 -3.24 -12.89 6.52
N SER A 219 -3.80 -13.89 5.84
CA SER A 219 -3.58 -14.07 4.40
C SER A 219 -4.21 -12.91 3.62
N GLY A 220 -3.50 -12.38 2.61
CA GLY A 220 -4.00 -11.28 1.77
C GLY A 220 -5.31 -11.57 1.03
N SER A 221 -5.73 -12.84 0.91
CA SER A 221 -7.05 -13.21 0.38
C SER A 221 -8.21 -12.82 1.31
N ARG A 222 -7.93 -12.47 2.57
CA ARG A 222 -8.91 -12.02 3.57
C ARG A 222 -9.07 -10.50 3.63
N LEU A 223 -8.38 -9.75 2.75
CA LEU A 223 -8.56 -8.29 2.68
C LEU A 223 -10.01 -7.96 2.32
N VAL A 224 -10.67 -7.18 3.18
CA VAL A 224 -12.01 -6.64 2.91
C VAL A 224 -11.94 -5.37 2.08
N ALA A 225 -10.85 -4.61 2.27
CA ALA A 225 -10.50 -3.47 1.43
C ALA A 225 -8.98 -3.27 1.42
N ALA A 226 -8.47 -2.69 0.35
CA ALA A 226 -7.08 -2.29 0.25
C ALA A 226 -6.95 -1.14 -0.74
N GLY A 227 -5.91 -0.33 -0.55
CA GLY A 227 -5.70 0.83 -1.39
C GLY A 227 -4.35 1.48 -1.20
N TYR A 228 -4.13 2.49 -2.01
CA TYR A 228 -3.02 3.41 -1.85
C TYR A 228 -3.46 4.81 -2.20
N VAL A 229 -2.76 5.79 -1.63
CA VAL A 229 -2.91 7.20 -1.99
C VAL A 229 -1.61 7.67 -2.59
N LEU A 230 -1.65 8.19 -3.81
CA LEU A 230 -0.50 8.74 -4.51
C LEU A 230 -0.43 10.25 -4.28
N TYR A 231 0.68 10.73 -3.74
CA TYR A 231 1.02 12.15 -3.57
C TYR A 231 1.93 12.58 -4.72
N SER A 232 1.36 13.22 -5.73
CA SER A 232 2.09 13.75 -6.88
C SER A 232 1.50 15.08 -7.33
N SER A 233 1.65 15.43 -8.62
CA SER A 233 1.00 16.59 -9.25
C SER A 233 -0.50 16.67 -8.93
N ALA A 234 -1.17 15.51 -8.91
CA ALA A 234 -2.47 15.29 -8.31
C ALA A 234 -2.37 14.30 -7.14
N THR A 235 -3.30 14.41 -6.19
CA THR A 235 -3.47 13.41 -5.12
C THR A 235 -4.57 12.44 -5.51
N ILE A 236 -4.22 11.16 -5.67
CA ILE A 236 -5.13 10.12 -6.16
C ILE A 236 -5.29 9.04 -5.11
N PHE A 237 -6.52 8.79 -4.68
CA PHE A 237 -6.91 7.72 -3.77
C PHE A 237 -7.43 6.53 -4.59
N CYS A 238 -6.67 5.44 -4.61
CA CYS A 238 -7.03 4.21 -5.30
C CYS A 238 -7.46 3.16 -4.26
N ILE A 239 -8.65 2.60 -4.39
CA ILE A 239 -9.19 1.64 -3.42
C ILE A 239 -10.01 0.53 -4.08
N SER A 240 -9.91 -0.66 -3.53
CA SER A 240 -10.80 -1.80 -3.75
C SER A 240 -11.46 -2.19 -2.43
N PHE A 241 -12.77 -2.47 -2.45
CA PHE A 241 -13.56 -2.84 -1.28
C PHE A 241 -14.66 -3.88 -1.63
N GLY A 242 -14.35 -4.80 -2.54
CA GLY A 242 -15.27 -5.85 -3.01
C GLY A 242 -16.17 -5.46 -4.18
N ALA A 243 -16.31 -4.16 -4.49
CA ALA A 243 -17.06 -3.65 -5.64
C ALA A 243 -16.16 -3.25 -6.83
N GLY A 244 -15.01 -3.93 -7.00
CA GLY A 244 -13.97 -3.56 -7.96
C GLY A 244 -13.04 -2.46 -7.44
N THR A 245 -12.11 -2.02 -8.30
CA THR A 245 -11.10 -1.01 -7.98
C THR A 245 -11.49 0.34 -8.58
N HIS A 246 -11.42 1.40 -7.79
CA HIS A 246 -11.82 2.75 -8.19
C HIS A 246 -10.74 3.76 -7.80
N GLY A 247 -10.55 4.79 -8.63
CA GLY A 247 -9.64 5.89 -8.39
C GLY A 247 -10.38 7.22 -8.21
N PHE A 248 -10.03 7.94 -7.16
CA PHE A 248 -10.61 9.22 -6.79
C PHE A 248 -9.52 10.27 -6.76
N THR A 249 -9.77 11.44 -7.34
CA THR A 249 -8.80 12.54 -7.35
C THR A 249 -9.25 13.59 -6.34
N LEU A 250 -8.32 14.10 -5.54
CA LEU A 250 -8.59 15.18 -4.60
C LEU A 250 -8.84 16.49 -5.36
N ASP A 251 -10.07 16.99 -5.28
CA ASP A 251 -10.39 18.34 -5.71
C ASP A 251 -10.01 19.33 -4.61
N ARG A 252 -9.01 20.18 -4.88
CA ARG A 252 -8.51 21.16 -3.91
C ARG A 252 -9.50 22.30 -3.64
N SER A 253 -10.49 22.52 -4.51
CA SER A 253 -11.48 23.59 -4.32
C SER A 253 -12.55 23.20 -3.30
N THR A 254 -12.97 21.93 -3.31
CA THR A 254 -13.97 21.37 -2.40
C THR A 254 -13.34 20.64 -1.22
N GLY A 255 -12.08 20.20 -1.34
CA GLY A 255 -11.40 19.37 -0.36
C GLY A 255 -11.83 17.91 -0.40
N GLU A 256 -12.54 17.47 -1.44
CA GLU A 256 -13.14 16.13 -1.52
C GLU A 256 -12.47 15.22 -2.55
N PHE A 257 -12.48 13.91 -2.26
CA PHE A 257 -12.05 12.89 -3.21
C PHE A 257 -13.21 12.55 -4.15
N VAL A 258 -13.07 12.96 -5.41
CA VAL A 258 -14.10 12.84 -6.44
C VAL A 258 -13.79 11.67 -7.37
N LEU A 259 -14.79 10.87 -7.73
CA LEU A 259 -14.62 9.71 -8.60
C LEU A 259 -14.13 10.12 -10.00
N THR A 260 -12.94 9.66 -10.37
CA THR A 260 -12.31 10.00 -11.67
C THR A 260 -12.02 8.77 -12.51
N HIS A 261 -11.74 7.63 -11.87
CA HIS A 261 -11.39 6.38 -12.54
C HIS A 261 -12.28 5.24 -12.05
N PRO A 262 -13.50 5.10 -12.58
CA PRO A 262 -14.42 4.03 -12.18
C PRO A 262 -13.95 2.68 -12.72
N SER A 263 -14.06 1.63 -11.90
CA SER A 263 -13.89 0.22 -12.29
C SER A 263 -12.61 -0.06 -13.07
N MET A 264 -11.47 0.39 -12.52
CA MET A 264 -10.15 0.24 -13.13
C MET A 264 -9.82 -1.25 -13.35
N GLN A 265 -9.32 -1.55 -14.55
CA GLN A 265 -8.81 -2.86 -14.91
C GLN A 265 -7.44 -2.71 -15.57
N ILE A 266 -6.55 -3.64 -15.26
CA ILE A 266 -5.27 -3.73 -15.96
C ILE A 266 -5.55 -4.24 -17.38
N PRO A 267 -5.10 -3.54 -18.43
CA PRO A 267 -5.26 -4.01 -19.80
C PRO A 267 -4.66 -5.41 -19.99
N PRO A 268 -5.30 -6.31 -20.77
CA PRO A 268 -4.81 -7.68 -20.97
C PRO A 268 -3.44 -7.74 -21.66
N ARG A 269 -3.04 -6.65 -22.33
CA ARG A 269 -1.71 -6.48 -22.92
C ARG A 269 -1.20 -5.09 -22.60
N ALA A 270 -0.06 -5.01 -21.92
CA ALA A 270 0.63 -3.76 -21.71
C ALA A 270 1.25 -3.28 -23.04
N ALA A 271 1.13 -1.98 -23.34
CA ALA A 271 2.13 -1.33 -24.19
C ALA A 271 3.50 -1.50 -23.50
N LEU A 272 4.57 -1.71 -24.25
CA LEU A 272 5.92 -2.15 -23.85
C LEU A 272 6.56 -1.33 -22.69
N LEU A 273 6.01 -1.46 -21.49
CA LEU A 273 6.43 -0.77 -20.29
C LEU A 273 6.86 -1.83 -19.28
N TYR A 274 8.17 -1.86 -19.05
CA TYR A 274 8.81 -2.73 -18.08
C TYR A 274 9.40 -1.85 -16.97
N SER A 275 8.92 -2.03 -15.74
CA SER A 275 9.46 -1.35 -14.57
C SER A 275 10.25 -2.35 -13.73
N SER A 276 11.56 -2.12 -13.61
CA SER A 276 12.40 -2.87 -12.68
C SER A 276 13.53 -1.97 -12.18
N LYS A 277 14.04 -2.26 -10.98
CA LYS A 277 15.20 -1.53 -10.41
C LYS A 277 16.45 -1.62 -11.32
N LYS A 278 16.52 -2.62 -12.20
CA LYS A 278 17.51 -2.68 -13.29
C LYS A 278 16.90 -2.09 -14.56
N GLN A 279 17.30 -0.86 -14.89
CA GLN A 279 17.26 -0.22 -16.21
C GLN A 279 16.01 -0.47 -17.08
N THR A 280 15.18 0.56 -17.25
CA THR A 280 14.08 0.59 -18.22
C THR A 280 14.62 0.41 -19.64
N LEU A 281 14.42 -0.78 -20.23
CA LEU A 281 14.65 -1.01 -21.66
C LEU A 281 13.33 -0.82 -22.40
N LEU A 282 13.20 0.30 -23.11
CA LEU A 282 12.15 0.50 -24.10
C LEU A 282 12.51 -0.32 -25.34
N TYR A 283 11.88 -1.49 -25.51
CA TYR A 283 11.85 -2.13 -26.83
C TYR A 283 10.74 -1.45 -27.63
N SER A 284 11.11 -0.72 -28.68
CA SER A 284 10.19 -0.25 -29.69
C SER A 284 10.03 -1.35 -30.75
N SER A 285 8.87 -2.02 -30.77
CA SER A 285 8.48 -2.80 -31.94
C SER A 285 8.05 -1.84 -33.06
N GLN A 286 9.02 -1.33 -33.82
CA GLN A 286 8.72 -0.88 -35.18
C GLN A 286 8.61 -2.14 -36.04
N ASN A 287 7.38 -2.45 -36.44
CA ASN A 287 7.13 -3.38 -37.53
C ASN A 287 7.63 -2.75 -38.84
N LEU A 288 8.55 -3.43 -39.51
CA LEU A 288 8.57 -3.63 -40.96
C LEU A 288 8.93 -5.09 -41.23
#